data_AF-A0A314UGC5-F1
#
_entry.id   AF-A0A314UGC5-F1
#
_cell.length_a   1.000
_cell.length_b   1.000
_cell.length_c   1.000
_cell.angle_alpha   90.00
_cell.angle_beta   90.00
_cell.angle_gamma   90.00
#
_symmetry.space_group_name_H-M   'P 1'
#
loop_
_entity.id
_entity.type
_entity.pdbx_description
1 polymer ?
#
loop_
_entity_poly.entity_id
_entity_poly.type
_entity_poly.pdbx_seq_one_letter_code
_entity_poly.pdbx_strand_id
1 'polypeptide(L)'
;MIVGLAMHGEVERALDIFAEMPRMGIEPDEVTFIGVLVACSHGGLVAEGQKYFRDMSSVYKLRPQTEHYGCMVDLLGRAGLINEAEEFVKNMPIEPDAFVWGALLGACRIHGKVELAESVMKKLLKVEPERDGAYVLMSNIYSSANRWKDAVKLRRAMKGKNMKKTPGCSSIELDGVVHEFRKGDKSHKRSKHIYKLLDEIMSHLKNHELLAH
;
A
#
# COMPACT_ATOMS: atom_id res chain seq x y z
N MET A 1 7.89 -16.31 2.06
CA MET A 1 6.82 -17.02 1.33
C MET A 1 5.44 -16.46 1.64
N ILE A 2 5.01 -16.44 2.91
CA ILE A 2 3.68 -15.92 3.35
C ILE A 2 3.42 -14.49 2.86
N VAL A 3 4.34 -13.55 3.10
CA VAL A 3 4.22 -12.14 2.64
C VAL A 3 4.01 -12.06 1.12
N GLY A 4 4.75 -12.84 0.34
CA GLY A 4 4.62 -12.85 -1.12
C GLY A 4 3.24 -13.30 -1.57
N LEU A 5 2.74 -14.41 -1.01
CA LEU A 5 1.38 -14.89 -1.29
C LEU A 5 0.33 -13.84 -0.92
N ALA A 6 0.45 -13.25 0.26
CA ALA A 6 -0.44 -12.19 0.73
C ALA A 6 -0.47 -10.98 -0.22
N MET A 7 0.70 -10.52 -0.68
CA MET A 7 0.81 -9.39 -1.62
C MET A 7 0.21 -9.71 -3.00
N HIS A 8 0.19 -10.98 -3.39
CA HIS A 8 -0.43 -11.44 -4.64
C HIS A 8 -1.91 -11.82 -4.50
N GLY A 9 -2.52 -11.59 -3.33
CA GLY A 9 -3.93 -11.87 -3.09
C GLY A 9 -4.24 -13.33 -2.80
N GLU A 10 -3.22 -14.17 -2.65
CA GLU A 10 -3.33 -15.59 -2.30
C GLU A 10 -3.50 -15.76 -0.79
N VAL A 11 -4.56 -15.14 -0.25
CA VAL A 11 -4.81 -14.98 1.19
C VAL A 11 -4.99 -16.33 1.88
N GLU A 12 -5.80 -17.23 1.32
CA GLU A 12 -6.05 -18.56 1.89
C GLU A 12 -4.75 -19.36 2.00
N ARG A 13 -3.98 -19.42 0.91
CA ARG A 13 -2.68 -20.11 0.90
C ARG A 13 -1.69 -19.54 1.90
N ALA A 14 -1.67 -18.22 2.07
CA ALA A 14 -0.82 -17.56 3.05
C ALA A 14 -1.18 -17.98 4.49
N LEU A 15 -2.47 -18.09 4.80
CA LEU A 15 -2.97 -18.49 6.11
C LEU A 15 -2.83 -20.00 6.36
N ASP A 16 -3.01 -20.83 5.33
CA ASP A 16 -2.79 -22.29 5.41
C ASP A 16 -1.35 -22.60 5.78
N ILE A 17 -0.39 -21.97 5.10
CA ILE A 17 1.04 -22.13 5.42
C ILE A 17 1.31 -21.72 6.87
N PHE A 18 0.76 -20.60 7.33
CA PHE A 18 0.91 -20.18 8.72
C PHE A 18 0.34 -21.22 9.70
N ALA A 19 -0.84 -21.78 9.41
CA ALA A 19 -1.46 -22.82 10.23
C ALA A 19 -0.66 -24.15 10.23
N GLU A 20 0.09 -24.44 9.18
CA GLU A 20 0.94 -25.63 9.07
C GLU A 20 2.29 -25.48 9.76
N MET A 21 2.81 -24.26 9.96
CA MET A 21 4.14 -24.03 10.56
C MET A 21 4.38 -24.82 11.86
N PRO A 22 3.47 -24.83 12.86
CA PRO A 22 3.67 -25.60 14.08
C PRO A 22 3.77 -27.12 13.84
N ARG A 23 3.02 -27.65 12.86
CA ARG A 23 3.07 -29.08 12.49
C ARG A 23 4.41 -29.45 11.85
N MET A 24 5.06 -28.48 11.21
CA MET A 24 6.39 -28.62 10.62
C MET A 24 7.51 -28.39 11.65
N GLY A 25 7.20 -28.09 12.91
CA GLY A 25 8.18 -27.75 13.93
C GLY A 25 8.83 -26.38 13.72
N ILE A 26 8.18 -25.49 12.97
CA ILE A 26 8.65 -24.12 12.71
C ILE A 26 7.81 -23.17 13.54
N GLU A 27 8.46 -22.37 14.39
CA GLU A 27 7.78 -21.36 15.18
C GLU A 27 7.57 -20.08 14.37
N PRO A 28 6.35 -19.53 14.32
CA PRO A 28 6.14 -18.19 13.78
C PRO A 28 6.91 -17.11 14.54
N ASP A 29 7.48 -16.17 13.81
CA ASP A 29 8.18 -15.00 14.33
C ASP A 29 7.45 -13.69 13.98
N GLU A 30 8.01 -12.54 14.38
CA GLU A 30 7.45 -11.23 14.09
C GLU A 30 7.22 -11.02 12.58
N VAL A 31 8.18 -11.44 11.74
CA VAL A 31 8.08 -11.29 10.27
C VAL A 31 6.94 -12.13 9.70
N THR A 32 6.72 -13.32 10.25
CA THR A 32 5.62 -14.20 9.90
C THR A 32 4.28 -13.52 10.18
N PHE A 33 4.14 -12.88 11.35
CA PHE A 33 2.93 -12.15 11.72
C PHE A 33 2.66 -10.93 10.83
N ILE A 34 3.70 -10.24 10.34
CA ILE A 34 3.52 -9.21 9.30
C ILE A 34 2.85 -9.83 8.07
N GLY A 35 3.33 -10.98 7.59
CA GLY A 35 2.73 -11.66 6.44
C GLY A 35 1.27 -12.05 6.64
N VAL A 36 0.94 -12.59 7.82
CA VAL A 36 -0.44 -12.96 8.20
C VAL A 36 -1.34 -11.73 8.24
N LEU A 37 -0.89 -10.64 8.86
CA LEU A 37 -1.68 -9.40 8.95
C LEU A 37 -1.87 -8.72 7.58
N VAL A 38 -0.85 -8.76 6.71
CA VAL A 38 -0.97 -8.31 5.32
C VAL A 38 -1.99 -9.16 4.56
N ALA A 39 -1.98 -10.49 4.76
CA ALA A 39 -2.97 -11.38 4.14
C ALA A 39 -4.38 -11.01 4.59
N CYS A 40 -4.59 -10.81 5.90
CA CYS A 40 -5.87 -10.35 6.43
C CYS A 40 -6.29 -9.00 5.84
N SER A 41 -5.36 -8.05 5.72
CA SER A 41 -5.61 -6.72 5.13
C SER A 41 -6.10 -6.83 3.68
N HIS A 42 -5.41 -7.64 2.87
CA HIS A 42 -5.77 -7.85 1.47
C HIS A 42 -7.06 -8.66 1.29
N GLY A 43 -7.34 -9.59 2.22
CA GLY A 43 -8.56 -10.41 2.21
C GLY A 43 -9.77 -9.76 2.90
N GLY A 44 -9.61 -8.58 3.52
CA GLY A 44 -10.68 -7.95 4.30
C GLY A 44 -11.06 -8.72 5.58
N LEU A 45 -10.19 -9.58 6.08
CA LEU A 45 -10.43 -10.47 7.22
C LEU A 45 -10.17 -9.75 8.55
N VAL A 46 -11.05 -8.80 8.90
CA VAL A 46 -10.88 -7.92 10.06
C VAL A 46 -10.85 -8.71 11.37
N ALA A 47 -11.78 -9.64 11.56
CA ALA A 47 -11.88 -10.41 12.79
C ALA A 47 -10.66 -11.30 13.02
N GLU A 48 -10.19 -11.96 11.95
CA GLU A 48 -8.99 -12.80 11.93
C GLU A 48 -7.74 -11.97 12.17
N GLY A 49 -7.59 -10.82 11.51
CA GLY A 49 -6.44 -9.93 11.71
C GLY A 49 -6.35 -9.44 13.15
N GLN A 50 -7.47 -9.02 13.75
CA GLN A 50 -7.52 -8.64 15.16
C GLN A 50 -7.20 -9.82 16.09
N LYS A 51 -7.68 -11.03 15.76
CA LYS A 51 -7.35 -12.25 16.51
C LYS A 51 -5.85 -12.54 16.44
N TYR A 52 -5.26 -12.59 15.26
CA TYR A 52 -3.83 -12.86 15.09
C TYR A 52 -2.95 -11.80 15.76
N PHE A 53 -3.32 -10.53 15.68
CA PHE A 53 -2.62 -9.46 16.38
C PHE A 53 -2.61 -9.66 17.91
N ARG A 54 -3.73 -10.12 18.50
CA ARG A 54 -3.78 -10.46 19.94
C ARG A 54 -3.04 -11.75 20.27
N ASP A 55 -3.15 -12.76 19.41
CA ASP A 55 -2.50 -14.06 19.58
C ASP A 55 -0.97 -13.92 19.55
N MET A 56 -0.44 -12.98 18.76
CA MET A 56 0.99 -12.67 18.70
C MET A 56 1.60 -12.53 20.11
N SER A 57 0.98 -11.74 20.99
CA SER A 57 1.47 -11.57 22.37
C SER A 57 0.95 -12.64 23.33
N SER A 58 -0.33 -13.00 23.23
CA SER A 58 -0.96 -13.87 24.23
C SER A 58 -0.57 -15.34 24.07
N VAL A 59 -0.42 -15.81 22.83
CA VAL A 59 -0.10 -17.20 22.47
C VAL A 59 1.38 -17.35 22.14
N TYR A 60 1.90 -16.54 21.20
CA TYR A 60 3.26 -16.69 20.67
C TYR A 60 4.32 -15.92 21.47
N LYS A 61 3.91 -15.12 22.47
CA LYS A 61 4.80 -14.33 23.33
C LYS A 61 5.70 -13.35 22.58
N LEU A 62 5.29 -12.96 21.38
CA LEU A 62 5.97 -11.97 20.54
C LEU A 62 5.43 -10.57 20.85
N ARG A 63 6.33 -9.58 20.84
CA ARG A 63 5.97 -8.18 21.08
C ARG A 63 5.65 -7.50 19.74
N PRO A 64 4.46 -6.91 19.57
CA PRO A 64 4.13 -6.14 18.38
C PRO A 64 5.10 -4.98 18.19
N GLN A 65 5.66 -4.91 16.99
CA GLN A 65 6.48 -3.80 16.50
C GLN A 65 5.67 -2.89 15.58
N THR A 66 6.21 -1.71 15.24
CA THR A 66 5.52 -0.67 14.47
C THR A 66 4.91 -1.17 13.16
N GLU A 67 5.56 -2.11 12.48
CA GLU A 67 5.12 -2.75 11.24
C GLU A 67 3.78 -3.49 11.44
N HIS A 68 3.61 -4.17 12.57
CA HIS A 68 2.38 -4.90 12.90
C HIS A 68 1.22 -3.92 13.15
N TYR A 69 1.49 -2.82 13.84
CA TYR A 69 0.50 -1.75 14.03
C TYR A 69 0.11 -1.13 12.68
N GLY A 70 1.08 -0.88 11.80
CA GLY A 70 0.82 -0.38 10.46
C GLY A 70 -0.05 -1.33 9.63
N CYS A 71 0.17 -2.65 9.74
CA CYS A 71 -0.67 -3.65 9.09
C CYS A 71 -2.12 -3.63 9.63
N MET A 72 -2.30 -3.47 10.94
CA MET A 72 -3.64 -3.33 11.55
C MET A 72 -4.36 -2.06 11.07
N VAL A 73 -3.64 -0.94 10.97
CA VAL A 73 -4.20 0.32 10.45
C VAL A 73 -4.58 0.19 8.97
N ASP A 74 -3.75 -0.47 8.16
CA ASP A 74 -4.08 -0.77 6.76
C ASP A 74 -5.31 -1.67 6.64
N LEU A 75 -5.41 -2.73 7.45
CA LEU A 75 -6.57 -3.62 7.50
C LEU A 75 -7.86 -2.88 7.86
N LEU A 76 -7.89 -2.17 8.99
CA LEU A 76 -9.06 -1.40 9.44
C LEU A 76 -9.42 -0.31 8.42
N GLY A 77 -8.39 0.37 7.91
CA GLY A 77 -8.52 1.43 6.92
C GLY A 77 -9.14 0.95 5.61
N ARG A 78 -8.69 -0.17 5.05
CA ARG A 78 -9.26 -0.76 3.82
C ARG A 78 -10.68 -1.26 4.02
N ALA A 79 -10.99 -1.82 5.19
CA ALA A 79 -12.32 -2.28 5.54
C ALA A 79 -13.35 -1.15 5.76
N GLY A 80 -12.95 0.12 5.72
CA GLY A 80 -13.86 1.26 5.95
C GLY A 80 -14.04 1.62 7.41
N LEU A 81 -13.35 0.95 8.31
CA LEU A 81 -13.38 1.20 9.75
C LEU A 81 -12.41 2.34 10.11
N ILE A 82 -12.54 3.48 9.42
CA ILE A 82 -11.57 4.58 9.50
C ILE A 82 -11.48 5.19 10.90
N ASN A 83 -12.60 5.27 11.62
CA ASN A 83 -12.64 5.79 12.98
C ASN A 83 -11.90 4.83 13.94
N GLU A 84 -12.07 3.51 13.75
CA GLU A 84 -11.34 2.51 14.52
C GLU A 84 -9.85 2.52 14.18
N ALA A 85 -9.49 2.73 12.91
CA ALA A 85 -8.09 2.89 12.51
C ALA A 85 -7.44 4.12 13.17
N GLU A 86 -8.15 5.26 13.22
CA GLU A 86 -7.65 6.46 13.89
C GLU A 86 -7.49 6.23 15.40
N GLU A 87 -8.48 5.60 16.04
CA GLU A 87 -8.45 5.28 17.46
C GLU A 87 -7.35 4.27 17.79
N PHE A 88 -7.13 3.28 16.92
CA PHE A 88 -6.06 2.32 17.05
C PHE A 88 -4.68 3.00 17.04
N VAL A 89 -4.46 3.96 16.14
CA VAL A 89 -3.21 4.75 16.11
C VAL A 89 -3.04 5.59 17.38
N LYS A 90 -4.11 6.19 17.91
CA LYS A 90 -4.05 6.97 19.15
C LYS A 90 -3.67 6.13 20.37
N ASN A 91 -4.10 4.88 20.40
CA ASN A 91 -3.87 3.94 21.51
C ASN A 91 -2.60 3.10 21.34
N MET A 92 -1.77 3.38 20.34
CA MET A 92 -0.49 2.68 20.19
C MET A 92 0.41 2.95 21.40
N PRO A 93 1.05 1.91 21.98
CA PRO A 93 1.99 2.08 23.09
C PRO A 93 3.36 2.60 22.64
N ILE A 94 3.52 2.89 21.35
CA ILE A 94 4.74 3.37 20.70
C ILE A 94 4.38 4.49 19.73
N GLU A 95 5.33 5.40 19.49
CA GLU A 95 5.14 6.50 18.55
C GLU A 95 4.91 5.98 17.13
N PRO A 96 3.83 6.40 16.44
CA PRO A 96 3.56 5.96 15.08
C PRO A 96 4.60 6.52 14.11
N ASP A 97 5.20 5.63 13.32
CA ASP A 97 6.17 6.00 12.30
C ASP A 97 5.50 6.42 10.98
N ALA A 98 6.32 6.67 9.98
CA ALA A 98 5.84 7.08 8.67
C ALA A 98 5.05 5.98 7.93
N PHE A 99 5.28 4.70 8.24
CA PHE A 99 4.49 3.60 7.67
C PHE A 99 3.06 3.61 8.24
N VAL A 100 2.90 3.75 9.56
CA VAL A 100 1.58 3.83 10.21
C VAL A 100 0.79 5.04 9.72
N TRP A 101 1.40 6.23 9.70
CA TRP A 101 0.75 7.43 9.18
C TRP A 101 0.44 7.30 7.68
N GLY A 102 1.31 6.64 6.91
CA GLY A 102 1.09 6.35 5.50
C GLY A 102 -0.12 5.44 5.28
N ALA A 103 -0.29 4.40 6.09
CA ALA A 103 -1.45 3.51 6.05
C ALA A 103 -2.76 4.27 6.33
N LEU A 104 -2.80 5.08 7.40
CA LEU A 104 -3.98 5.89 7.73
C LEU A 104 -4.29 6.93 6.65
N LEU A 105 -3.27 7.57 6.06
CA LEU A 105 -3.44 8.49 4.94
C LEU A 105 -4.00 7.78 3.69
N GLY A 106 -3.53 6.55 3.44
CA GLY A 106 -4.04 5.67 2.38
C GLY A 106 -5.52 5.35 2.58
N ALA A 107 -5.92 5.03 3.80
CA ALA A 107 -7.31 4.81 4.16
C ALA A 107 -8.16 6.07 3.97
N CYS A 108 -7.66 7.25 4.35
CA CYS A 108 -8.36 8.52 4.11
C CYS A 108 -8.60 8.78 2.62
N ARG A 109 -7.67 8.38 1.74
CA ARG A 109 -7.89 8.45 0.29
C ARG A 109 -9.03 7.56 -0.16
N ILE A 110 -9.05 6.30 0.28
CA ILE A 110 -10.07 5.32 -0.14
C ILE A 110 -11.46 5.82 0.26
N HIS A 111 -11.59 6.39 1.46
CA HIS A 111 -12.88 6.78 2.04
C HIS A 111 -13.20 8.27 1.95
N GLY A 112 -12.43 9.04 1.18
CA GLY A 112 -12.67 10.47 0.96
C GLY A 112 -12.61 11.34 2.23
N LYS A 113 -11.88 10.94 3.27
CA LYS A 113 -11.77 11.68 4.54
C LYS A 113 -10.71 12.78 4.44
N VAL A 114 -11.03 13.87 3.75
CA VAL A 114 -10.08 14.94 3.40
C VAL A 114 -9.52 15.65 4.64
N GLU A 115 -10.38 15.99 5.60
CA GLU A 115 -9.99 16.73 6.80
C GLU A 115 -9.06 15.89 7.70
N LEU A 116 -9.38 14.59 7.84
CA LEU A 116 -8.51 13.65 8.53
C LEU A 116 -7.18 13.49 7.80
N ALA A 117 -7.20 13.39 6.46
CA ALA A 117 -5.99 13.31 5.65
C ALA A 117 -5.07 14.54 5.88
N GLU A 118 -5.62 15.74 5.97
CA GLU A 118 -4.84 16.96 6.27
C GLU A 118 -4.18 16.90 7.65
N SER A 119 -4.89 16.39 8.66
CA SER A 119 -4.35 16.19 10.00
C SER A 119 -3.23 15.15 10.02
N VAL A 120 -3.46 13.99 9.39
CA VAL A 120 -2.48 12.90 9.27
C VAL A 120 -1.25 13.35 8.49
N MET A 121 -1.42 14.08 7.39
CA MET A 121 -0.31 14.62 6.60
C MET A 121 0.59 15.52 7.43
N LYS A 122 0.04 16.37 8.31
CA LYS A 122 0.84 17.21 9.22
C LYS A 122 1.66 16.37 10.19
N LYS A 123 1.13 15.24 10.69
CA LYS A 123 1.86 14.33 11.58
C LYS A 123 2.96 13.58 10.81
N LEU A 124 2.63 13.04 9.64
CA LEU A 124 3.57 12.34 8.76
C LEU A 124 4.76 13.21 8.38
N LEU A 125 4.53 14.48 8.01
CA LEU A 125 5.59 15.40 7.64
C LEU A 125 6.50 15.83 8.81
N LYS A 126 6.08 15.63 10.07
CA LYS A 126 6.96 15.83 11.23
C LYS A 126 7.92 14.66 11.41
N VAL A 127 7.47 13.45 11.08
CA VAL A 127 8.28 12.22 11.16
C VAL A 127 9.21 12.09 9.96
N GLU A 128 8.69 12.31 8.75
CA GLU A 128 9.45 12.12 7.51
C GLU A 128 9.09 13.21 6.46
N PRO A 129 9.73 14.40 6.55
CA PRO A 129 9.38 15.58 5.73
C PRO A 129 9.59 15.41 4.22
N GLU A 130 10.47 14.48 3.82
CA GLU A 130 10.98 14.29 2.46
C GLU A 130 10.33 13.11 1.72
N ARG A 131 9.33 12.45 2.31
CA ARG A 131 8.65 11.31 1.69
C ARG A 131 7.76 11.76 0.52
N ASP A 132 8.23 11.62 -0.70
CA ASP A 132 7.54 12.04 -1.92
C ASP A 132 6.16 11.38 -2.11
N GLY A 133 6.04 10.11 -1.74
CA GLY A 133 4.79 9.34 -1.78
C GLY A 133 3.66 9.98 -0.98
N ALA A 134 3.95 10.60 0.16
CA ALA A 134 2.94 11.25 1.00
C ALA A 134 2.32 12.48 0.31
N TYR A 135 3.14 13.30 -0.33
CA TYR A 135 2.67 14.46 -1.09
C TYR A 135 1.89 14.05 -2.34
N VAL A 136 2.33 12.98 -3.03
CA VAL A 136 1.57 12.42 -4.15
C VAL A 136 0.20 11.94 -3.69
N LEU A 137 0.16 11.20 -2.58
CA LEU A 137 -1.07 10.66 -2.02
C LEU A 137 -2.04 11.78 -1.64
N MET A 138 -1.59 12.78 -0.89
CA MET A 138 -2.41 13.93 -0.50
C MET A 138 -2.88 14.77 -1.71
N SER A 139 -2.03 14.92 -2.74
CA SER A 139 -2.41 15.60 -3.98
C SER A 139 -3.54 14.87 -4.71
N ASN A 140 -3.53 13.53 -4.67
CA ASN A 140 -4.59 12.71 -5.24
C ASN A 140 -5.87 12.83 -4.42
N ILE A 141 -5.79 12.83 -3.09
CA ILE A 141 -6.95 13.07 -2.20
C ILE A 141 -7.64 14.39 -2.56
N TYR A 142 -6.87 15.48 -2.67
CA TYR A 142 -7.43 16.77 -3.09
C TYR A 142 -8.04 16.73 -4.48
N SER A 143 -7.42 16.03 -5.43
CA SER A 143 -7.94 15.89 -6.80
C SER A 143 -9.29 15.18 -6.80
N SER A 144 -9.40 14.05 -6.09
CA SER A 144 -10.65 13.29 -5.96
C SER A 144 -11.76 14.07 -5.26
N ALA A 145 -11.40 14.99 -4.36
CA ALA A 145 -12.33 15.88 -3.67
C ALA A 145 -12.66 17.17 -4.45
N ASN A 146 -12.31 17.26 -5.74
CA ASN A 146 -12.45 18.46 -6.57
C ASN A 146 -11.73 19.72 -6.04
N ARG A 147 -10.78 19.57 -5.11
CA ARG A 147 -9.92 20.63 -4.57
C ARG A 147 -8.67 20.83 -5.43
N TRP A 148 -8.87 21.08 -6.72
CA TRP A 148 -7.81 21.15 -7.72
C TRP A 148 -6.73 22.20 -7.41
N LYS A 149 -7.12 23.34 -6.82
CA LYS A 149 -6.20 24.40 -6.41
C LYS A 149 -5.18 23.90 -5.37
N ASP A 150 -5.66 23.16 -4.37
CA ASP A 150 -4.82 22.59 -3.32
C ASP A 150 -3.90 21.48 -3.87
N ALA A 151 -4.43 20.63 -4.74
CA ALA A 151 -3.65 19.60 -5.42
C ALA A 151 -2.49 20.19 -6.23
N VAL A 152 -2.72 21.29 -6.98
CA VAL A 152 -1.69 21.99 -7.76
C VAL A 152 -0.68 22.67 -6.85
N LYS A 153 -1.12 23.33 -5.76
CA LYS A 153 -0.24 23.96 -4.77
C LYS A 153 0.74 22.94 -4.19
N LEU A 154 0.24 21.76 -3.83
CA LEU A 154 1.08 20.69 -3.26
C LEU A 154 2.09 20.15 -4.30
N ARG A 155 1.66 19.94 -5.55
CA ARG A 155 2.56 19.52 -6.65
C ARG A 155 3.65 20.54 -6.94
N ARG A 156 3.36 21.84 -6.83
CA ARG A 156 4.38 22.91 -6.98
C ARG A 156 5.37 22.89 -5.83
N ALA A 157 4.90 22.72 -4.59
CA ALA A 157 5.76 22.61 -3.42
C ALA A 157 6.75 21.43 -3.55
N MET A 158 6.30 20.28 -4.08
CA MET A 158 7.19 19.15 -4.37
C MET A 158 8.31 19.50 -5.35
N LYS A 159 7.99 20.19 -6.46
CA LYS A 159 8.99 20.62 -7.45
C LYS A 159 10.00 21.60 -6.86
N GLY A 160 9.54 22.55 -6.04
CA GLY A 160 10.41 23.52 -5.37
C GLY A 160 11.39 22.89 -4.39
N LYS A 161 11.05 21.74 -3.81
CA LYS A 161 11.93 20.96 -2.92
C LYS A 161 12.83 19.95 -3.65
N ASN A 162 12.91 19.98 -4.99
CA ASN A 162 13.60 18.97 -5.81
C ASN A 162 13.17 17.53 -5.54
N MET A 163 11.95 17.32 -5.02
CA MET A 163 11.41 15.99 -4.81
C MET A 163 11.09 15.37 -6.16
N LYS A 164 11.97 14.50 -6.63
CA LYS A 164 11.75 13.72 -7.84
C LYS A 164 10.81 12.59 -7.48
N LYS A 165 9.57 12.64 -7.97
CA LYS A 165 8.69 11.47 -7.95
C LYS A 165 9.46 10.31 -8.56
N THR A 166 9.62 9.22 -7.85
CA THR A 166 10.12 7.98 -8.48
C THR A 166 9.12 7.63 -9.58
N PRO A 167 9.52 7.61 -10.86
CA PRO A 167 8.62 7.18 -11.92
C PRO A 167 8.17 5.75 -11.61
N GLY A 168 6.91 5.43 -11.85
CA GLY A 168 6.49 4.03 -11.85
C GLY A 168 7.36 3.26 -12.85
N CYS A 169 8.02 2.22 -12.38
CA CYS A 169 8.78 1.29 -13.19
C CYS A 169 8.11 -0.09 -13.16
N SER A 170 8.17 -0.78 -14.29
CA SER A 170 7.92 -2.21 -14.37
C SER A 170 9.15 -2.82 -15.02
N SER A 171 9.53 -4.03 -14.62
CA SER A 171 10.66 -4.73 -15.21
C SER A 171 10.29 -6.15 -15.57
N ILE A 172 10.95 -6.68 -16.60
CA ILE A 172 10.93 -8.10 -16.94
C ILE A 172 12.37 -8.58 -17.06
N GLU A 173 12.63 -9.82 -16.69
CA GLU A 173 13.89 -10.48 -16.96
C GLU A 173 13.71 -11.44 -18.13
N LEU A 174 14.52 -11.27 -19.18
CA LEU A 174 14.55 -12.16 -20.34
C LEU A 174 16.00 -12.55 -20.58
N ASP A 175 16.28 -13.85 -20.60
CA ASP A 175 17.62 -14.40 -20.85
C ASP A 175 18.72 -13.80 -19.94
N GLY A 176 18.39 -13.56 -18.66
CA GLY A 176 19.30 -12.97 -17.67
C GLY A 176 19.49 -11.45 -17.80
N VAL A 177 18.72 -10.79 -18.69
CA VAL A 177 18.76 -9.34 -18.89
C VAL A 177 17.49 -8.72 -18.32
N VAL A 178 17.65 -7.79 -17.37
CA VAL A 178 16.54 -7.00 -16.82
C VAL A 178 16.22 -5.84 -17.76
N HIS A 179 15.02 -5.85 -18.31
CA HIS A 179 14.46 -4.75 -19.11
C HIS A 179 13.54 -3.91 -18.24
N GLU A 180 13.94 -2.67 -17.96
CA GLU A 180 13.15 -1.71 -17.18
C GLU A 180 12.31 -0.81 -18.10
N PHE A 181 11.04 -0.62 -17.74
CA PHE A 181 10.08 0.25 -18.43
C PHE A 181 9.58 1.30 -17.44
N ARG A 182 9.93 2.56 -17.67
CA ARG A 182 9.45 3.68 -16.86
C ARG A 182 8.35 4.43 -17.58
N LYS A 183 7.40 5.00 -16.84
CA LYS A 183 6.31 5.79 -17.42
C LYS A 183 6.86 6.93 -18.29
N GLY A 184 6.60 6.87 -19.60
CA GLY A 184 7.04 7.87 -20.58
C GLY A 184 8.49 7.72 -21.05
N ASP A 185 9.18 6.67 -20.62
CA ASP A 185 10.54 6.38 -21.08
C ASP A 185 10.54 5.79 -22.49
N LYS A 186 11.43 6.31 -23.32
CA LYS A 186 11.65 5.87 -24.72
C LYS A 186 13.09 5.40 -24.96
N SER A 187 13.90 5.26 -23.90
CA SER A 187 15.30 4.85 -23.94
C SER A 187 15.53 3.44 -24.50
N HIS A 188 14.54 2.56 -24.36
CA HIS A 188 14.63 1.19 -24.86
C HIS A 188 14.78 1.15 -26.39
N LYS A 189 15.73 0.35 -26.91
CA LYS A 189 16.03 0.24 -28.35
C LYS A 189 14.81 -0.10 -29.22
N ARG A 190 13.84 -0.82 -28.64
CA ARG A 190 12.58 -1.21 -29.29
C ARG A 190 11.37 -0.34 -28.90
N SER A 191 11.57 0.83 -28.28
CA SER A 191 10.49 1.67 -27.76
C SER A 191 9.38 1.95 -28.79
N LYS A 192 9.73 2.26 -30.04
CA LYS A 192 8.75 2.46 -31.13
C LYS A 192 7.83 1.25 -31.34
N HIS A 193 8.38 0.04 -31.36
CA HIS A 193 7.59 -1.18 -31.53
C HIS A 193 6.72 -1.48 -30.31
N ILE A 194 7.26 -1.28 -29.10
CA ILE A 194 6.52 -1.48 -27.85
C ILE A 194 5.30 -0.56 -27.78
N TYR A 195 5.48 0.73 -28.06
CA TYR A 195 4.36 1.69 -28.06
C TYR A 195 3.32 1.37 -29.16
N LYS A 196 3.77 0.96 -30.35
CA LYS A 196 2.84 0.54 -31.42
C LYS A 196 1.96 -0.65 -30.99
N LEU A 197 2.57 -1.68 -30.40
CA LEU A 197 1.83 -2.84 -29.89
C LEU A 197 0.88 -2.44 -28.76
N LEU A 198 1.32 -1.55 -27.87
CA LEU A 198 0.48 -1.03 -26.78
C LEU A 198 -0.76 -0.31 -27.33
N ASP A 199 -0.57 0.52 -28.36
CA ASP A 199 -1.67 1.23 -29.04
C ASP A 199 -2.64 0.25 -29.71
N GLU A 200 -2.14 -0.79 -30.38
CA GLU A 200 -2.96 -1.85 -30.97
C GLU A 200 -3.80 -2.57 -29.90
N ILE A 201 -3.19 -2.99 -28.78
CA ILE A 201 -3.88 -3.62 -27.65
C ILE A 201 -4.95 -2.68 -27.07
N MET A 202 -4.63 -1.41 -26.85
CA MET A 202 -5.59 -0.42 -26.34
C MET A 202 -6.77 -0.21 -27.30
N SER A 203 -6.52 -0.20 -28.62
CA SER A 203 -7.59 -0.14 -29.61
C SER A 203 -8.49 -1.38 -29.56
N HIS A 204 -7.92 -2.57 -29.41
CA HIS A 204 -8.70 -3.81 -29.25
C HIS A 204 -9.55 -3.81 -27.99
N LEU A 205 -9.00 -3.36 -26.85
CA LEU A 205 -9.74 -3.28 -25.57
C LEU A 205 -10.94 -2.33 -25.66
N LYS A 206 -10.75 -1.13 -26.23
CA LYS A 206 -11.85 -0.16 -26.42
C LYS A 206 -12.96 -0.70 -27.32
N ASN A 207 -12.60 -1.41 -28.38
CA ASN A 207 -13.58 -2.00 -29.30
C ASN A 207 -14.37 -3.15 -28.65
N HIS A 208 -13.79 -3.85 -27.67
CA HIS A 208 -14.49 -4.90 -26.92
C HIS A 208 -15.42 -4.35 -25.84
N GLU A 209 -15.09 -3.24 -25.17
CA GLU A 209 -15.99 -2.57 -24.21
C GLU A 209 -17.22 -1.97 -24.88
N LEU A 210 -17.13 -1.59 -26.16
CA LEU A 210 -18.26 -1.11 -26.97
C LEU A 210 -19.24 -2.21 -27.42
N LEU A 211 -18.92 -3.50 -27.18
CA LEU A 211 -19.78 -4.65 -27.51
C LEU A 211 -20.53 -5.21 -26.29
N ALA A 212 -20.43 -4.55 -25.12
CA ALA A 212 -21.08 -4.95 -23.87
C ALA A 212 -22.30 -4.09 -23.48
N HIS A 213 -22.88 -3.35 -24.43
CA HIS A 213 -24.14 -2.61 -24.26
C HIS A 213 -25.22 -3.13 -25.21
#